data_AF-A0A263DCV0-F1
#
_entry.id   AF-A0A263DCV0-F1
#
_cell.length_a   1.000
_cell.length_b   1.000
_cell.length_c   1.000
_cell.angle_alpha   90.00
_cell.angle_beta   90.00
_cell.angle_gamma   90.00
#
_symmetry.space_group_name_H-M   'P 1'
#
loop_
_entity.id
_entity.type
_entity.pdbx_description
1 polymer ?
#
loop_
_entity_poly.entity_id
_entity_poly.type
_entity_poly.pdbx_seq_one_letter_code
_entity_poly.pdbx_strand_id
1 'polypeptide(L)'
;MTDHAVTVSARAVFGHRLPVAAGLAGAAGLAAAMLSPPDYLQGELVRLMYVHVPAAWTAFLSYAVTFAASIGWLWRRRPGLDRLAAASAEVGVFFTGLAIALGSIWGKPTWGVWWTWDARLVTTALLFFIYLGYMALRRATADPLLRARRSAVFGVVAFAQVPLVHFSVLWWRTLHQPPSVLRPGAPAIDEAMLAALVISVVAFTLLYTLLVRARARLQATEDALDAAEEARPRPVAGAAVTAPRRESRDIGGGNV
;
A
#
# COMPACT_ATOMS: atom_id res chain seq x y z
N MET A 1 -15.26 34.35 -13.96
CA MET A 1 -15.45 32.89 -13.93
C MET A 1 -14.11 32.25 -14.28
N THR A 2 -13.20 32.16 -13.31
CA THR A 2 -11.88 31.54 -13.51
C THR A 2 -11.97 30.10 -13.08
N ASP A 3 -11.87 29.22 -14.07
CA ASP A 3 -11.75 27.78 -13.90
C ASP A 3 -10.41 27.50 -13.22
N HIS A 4 -10.41 27.40 -11.89
CA HIS A 4 -9.23 26.98 -11.14
C HIS A 4 -9.09 25.46 -11.30
N ALA A 5 -8.66 25.04 -12.49
CA ALA A 5 -8.25 23.66 -12.72
C ALA A 5 -7.18 23.31 -11.66
N VAL A 6 -7.51 22.37 -10.77
CA VAL A 6 -6.56 21.83 -9.81
C VAL A 6 -5.50 21.07 -10.60
N THR A 7 -4.41 21.75 -10.92
CA THR A 7 -3.31 21.16 -11.69
C THR A 7 -2.43 20.32 -10.77
N VAL A 8 -2.60 19.00 -10.85
CA VAL A 8 -1.75 18.04 -10.14
C VAL A 8 -0.44 17.88 -10.92
N SER A 9 0.59 18.64 -10.56
CA SER A 9 1.90 18.45 -11.19
C SER A 9 2.60 17.20 -10.65
N ALA A 10 3.32 16.46 -11.51
CA ALA A 10 4.15 15.33 -11.10
C ALA A 10 5.17 15.73 -10.00
N ARG A 11 5.68 16.97 -10.07
CA ARG A 11 6.58 17.53 -9.05
C ARG A 11 5.90 17.68 -7.69
N ALA A 12 4.62 18.06 -7.68
CA ALA A 12 3.82 18.15 -6.45
C ALA A 12 3.54 16.76 -5.85
N VAL A 13 3.33 15.73 -6.69
CA VAL A 13 3.04 14.35 -6.25
C VAL A 13 4.28 13.63 -5.76
N PHE A 14 5.37 13.64 -6.52
CA PHE A 14 6.55 12.81 -6.23
C PHE A 14 7.69 13.57 -5.56
N GLY A 15 7.76 14.90 -5.71
CA GLY A 15 8.99 15.65 -5.47
C GLY A 15 10.08 15.27 -6.49
N HIS A 16 11.30 15.81 -6.32
CA HIS A 16 12.44 15.47 -7.20
C HIS A 16 13.44 14.52 -6.54
N ARG A 17 13.67 14.65 -5.24
CA ARG A 17 14.72 13.89 -4.53
C ARG A 17 14.39 12.40 -4.38
N LEU A 18 13.15 12.07 -4.02
CA LEU A 18 12.76 10.68 -3.74
C LEU A 18 12.73 9.80 -5.01
N PRO A 19 12.18 10.24 -6.16
CA PRO A 19 12.27 9.46 -7.41
C PRO A 19 13.71 9.22 -7.86
N VAL A 20 14.57 10.25 -7.76
CA VAL A 20 15.99 10.14 -8.10
C VAL A 20 16.68 9.16 -7.17
N ALA A 21 16.48 9.26 -5.85
CA ALA A 21 17.03 8.33 -4.88
C ALA A 21 16.55 6.89 -5.12
N ALA A 22 15.27 6.69 -5.39
CA ALA A 22 14.71 5.37 -5.71
C ALA A 22 15.29 4.80 -7.01
N GLY A 23 15.46 5.63 -8.05
CA GLY A 23 16.07 5.24 -9.32
C GLY A 23 17.54 4.86 -9.17
N LEU A 24 18.32 5.67 -8.45
CA LEU A 24 19.73 5.40 -8.16
C LEU A 24 19.91 4.14 -7.31
N ALA A 25 19.08 3.97 -6.26
CA ALA A 25 19.11 2.76 -5.44
C ALA A 25 18.69 1.52 -6.23
N GLY A 26 17.70 1.63 -7.12
CA GLY A 26 17.30 0.57 -8.04
C GLY A 26 18.44 0.15 -8.99
N ALA A 27 19.13 1.11 -9.59
CA ALA A 27 20.29 0.85 -10.43
C ALA A 27 21.44 0.22 -9.64
N ALA A 28 21.72 0.71 -8.43
CA ALA A 28 22.73 0.15 -7.54
C ALA A 28 22.38 -1.27 -7.09
N GLY A 29 21.11 -1.54 -6.76
CA GLY A 29 20.63 -2.88 -6.39
C GLY A 29 20.73 -3.86 -7.54
N LEU A 30 20.36 -3.44 -8.76
CA LEU A 30 20.55 -4.26 -9.96
C LEU A 30 22.04 -4.55 -10.22
N ALA A 31 22.90 -3.53 -10.16
CA ALA A 31 24.34 -3.72 -10.36
C ALA A 31 24.93 -4.66 -9.30
N ALA A 32 24.60 -4.45 -8.01
CA ALA A 32 25.06 -5.32 -6.93
C ALA A 32 24.55 -6.76 -7.08
N ALA A 33 23.29 -6.94 -7.48
CA ALA A 33 22.71 -8.25 -7.78
C ALA A 33 23.39 -8.93 -8.98
N MET A 34 23.89 -8.17 -9.96
CA MET A 34 24.63 -8.68 -11.12
C MET A 34 26.10 -9.00 -10.79
N LEU A 35 26.71 -8.26 -9.87
CA LEU A 35 28.11 -8.42 -9.48
C LEU A 35 28.32 -9.38 -8.30
N SER A 36 27.27 -9.76 -7.57
CA SER A 36 27.39 -10.72 -6.46
C SER A 36 27.93 -12.07 -6.95
N PRO A 37 28.76 -12.77 -6.15
CA PRO A 37 29.23 -14.09 -6.52
C PRO A 37 28.07 -15.10 -6.63
N PRO A 38 28.22 -16.16 -7.45
CA PRO A 38 27.26 -17.26 -7.48
C PRO A 38 27.24 -17.98 -6.13
N ASP A 39 26.06 -18.47 -5.74
CA ASP A 39 25.93 -19.29 -4.53
C ASP A 39 26.54 -20.68 -4.76
N TYR A 40 27.09 -21.29 -3.71
CA TYR A 40 27.73 -22.60 -3.79
C TYR A 40 26.76 -23.72 -4.23
N LEU A 41 25.49 -23.68 -3.79
CA LEU A 41 24.49 -24.70 -4.13
C LEU A 41 23.57 -24.24 -5.28
N GLN A 42 23.14 -22.99 -5.25
CA GLN A 42 22.16 -22.44 -6.19
C GLN A 42 22.80 -21.84 -7.45
N GLY A 43 24.12 -21.63 -7.46
CA GLY A 43 24.83 -20.97 -8.56
C GLY A 43 24.24 -19.59 -8.84
N GLU A 44 23.95 -19.33 -10.11
CA GLU A 44 23.37 -18.07 -10.59
C GLU A 44 21.90 -17.86 -10.17
N LEU A 45 21.20 -18.89 -9.69
CA LEU A 45 19.80 -18.76 -9.24
C LEU A 45 19.66 -17.82 -8.04
N VAL A 46 20.75 -17.61 -7.28
CA VAL A 46 20.75 -16.68 -6.15
C VAL A 46 20.39 -15.25 -6.55
N ARG A 47 20.52 -14.89 -7.84
CA ARG A 47 20.08 -13.58 -8.33
C ARG A 47 18.60 -13.32 -8.10
N LEU A 48 17.77 -14.38 -8.10
CA LEU A 48 16.34 -14.27 -7.77
C LEU A 48 16.11 -13.86 -6.32
N MET A 49 17.03 -14.17 -5.40
CA MET A 49 16.97 -13.74 -4.00
C MET A 49 16.92 -12.22 -3.89
N TYR A 50 17.71 -11.50 -4.70
CA TYR A 50 17.82 -10.04 -4.65
C TYR A 50 16.60 -9.30 -5.18
N VAL A 51 15.61 -10.00 -5.73
CA VAL A 51 14.31 -9.42 -6.09
C VAL A 51 13.17 -10.02 -5.25
N HIS A 52 13.22 -11.32 -4.98
CA HIS A 52 12.19 -12.01 -4.19
C HIS A 52 12.21 -11.56 -2.73
N VAL A 53 13.38 -11.60 -2.06
CA VAL A 53 13.49 -11.29 -0.63
C VAL A 53 13.15 -9.82 -0.35
N PRO A 54 13.64 -8.84 -1.14
CA PRO A 54 13.19 -7.45 -1.01
C PRO A 54 11.69 -7.24 -1.26
N ALA A 55 11.09 -7.97 -2.21
CA ALA A 55 9.64 -7.93 -2.43
C ALA A 55 8.86 -8.47 -1.20
N ALA A 56 9.29 -9.60 -0.63
CA ALA A 56 8.69 -10.19 0.56
C ALA A 56 8.85 -9.30 1.81
N TRP A 57 10.03 -8.71 1.99
CA TRP A 57 10.28 -7.70 3.02
C TRP A 57 9.33 -6.51 2.88
N THR A 58 9.19 -6.00 1.66
CA THR A 58 8.34 -4.83 1.38
C THR A 58 6.87 -5.15 1.57
N ALA A 59 6.45 -6.38 1.26
CA ALA A 59 5.14 -6.87 1.63
C ALA A 59 4.95 -6.76 3.16
N PHE A 60 5.81 -7.33 4.00
CA PHE A 60 5.71 -7.21 5.46
C PHE A 60 5.75 -5.77 5.97
N LEU A 61 6.64 -4.94 5.41
CA LEU A 61 6.72 -3.52 5.74
C LEU A 61 5.38 -2.82 5.48
N SER A 62 4.71 -3.13 4.37
CA SER A 62 3.40 -2.55 4.06
C SER A 62 2.34 -2.91 5.11
N TYR A 63 2.36 -4.13 5.66
CA TYR A 63 1.52 -4.53 6.80
C TYR A 63 1.86 -3.77 8.07
N ALA A 64 3.14 -3.59 8.37
CA ALA A 64 3.57 -2.82 9.53
C ALA A 64 3.14 -1.34 9.44
N VAL A 65 3.27 -0.72 8.27
CA VAL A 65 2.83 0.67 8.05
C VAL A 65 1.32 0.78 8.14
N THR A 66 0.55 -0.13 7.52
CA THR A 66 -0.92 -0.14 7.61
C THR A 66 -1.36 -0.31 9.06
N PHE A 67 -0.73 -1.21 9.82
CA PHE A 67 -0.99 -1.42 11.24
C PHE A 67 -0.75 -0.15 12.06
N ALA A 68 0.44 0.45 11.94
CA ALA A 68 0.81 1.65 12.70
C ALA A 68 -0.08 2.85 12.34
N ALA A 69 -0.37 3.04 11.05
CA ALA A 69 -1.25 4.10 10.58
C ALA A 69 -2.70 3.88 11.05
N SER A 70 -3.18 2.63 11.07
CA SER A 70 -4.49 2.26 11.60
C SER A 70 -4.62 2.54 13.10
N ILE A 71 -3.63 2.15 13.92
CA ILE A 71 -3.59 2.49 15.35
C ILE A 71 -3.57 4.00 15.54
N GLY A 72 -2.70 4.69 14.79
CA GLY A 72 -2.60 6.15 14.85
C GLY A 72 -3.93 6.82 14.50
N TRP A 73 -4.66 6.31 13.49
CA TRP A 73 -5.98 6.81 13.15
C TRP A 73 -6.99 6.54 14.26
N LEU A 74 -7.04 5.33 14.82
CA LEU A 74 -7.97 4.99 15.91
C LEU A 74 -7.79 5.91 17.12
N TRP A 75 -6.55 6.30 17.42
CA TRP A 75 -6.21 7.21 18.50
C TRP A 75 -6.47 8.68 18.17
N ARG A 76 -5.93 9.19 17.05
CA ARG A 76 -5.91 10.65 16.76
C ARG A 76 -6.93 11.11 15.74
N ARG A 77 -7.62 10.18 15.05
CA ARG A 77 -8.63 10.43 14.02
C ARG A 77 -8.19 11.38 12.89
N ARG A 78 -6.88 11.42 12.60
CA ARG A 78 -6.33 12.28 11.55
C ARG A 78 -6.57 11.65 10.17
N PRO A 79 -7.23 12.34 9.21
CA PRO A 79 -7.50 11.79 7.87
C PRO A 79 -6.24 11.33 7.12
N GLY A 80 -5.11 12.00 7.33
CA GLY A 80 -3.83 11.59 6.74
C GLY A 80 -3.35 10.19 7.15
N LEU A 81 -3.72 9.72 8.35
CA LEU A 81 -3.35 8.37 8.81
C LEU A 81 -4.23 7.29 8.14
N ASP A 82 -5.50 7.60 7.89
CA ASP A 82 -6.37 6.71 7.10
C ASP A 82 -5.87 6.60 5.65
N ARG A 83 -5.51 7.73 5.02
CA ARG A 83 -4.90 7.75 3.68
C ARG A 83 -3.59 6.96 3.63
N LEU A 84 -2.73 7.10 4.64
CA LEU A 84 -1.48 6.34 4.71
C LEU A 84 -1.73 4.83 4.83
N ALA A 85 -2.67 4.41 5.69
CA ALA A 85 -3.05 3.00 5.82
C ALA A 85 -3.62 2.46 4.51
N ALA A 86 -4.51 3.20 3.84
CA ALA A 86 -5.10 2.81 2.56
C ALA A 86 -4.05 2.67 1.46
N ALA A 87 -3.20 3.69 1.30
CA ALA A 87 -2.13 3.68 0.31
C ALA A 87 -1.11 2.55 0.55
N SER A 88 -0.73 2.32 1.81
CA SER A 88 0.16 1.22 2.18
C SER A 88 -0.44 -0.15 1.87
N ALA A 89 -1.72 -0.37 2.20
CA ALA A 89 -2.39 -1.62 1.88
C ALA A 89 -2.48 -1.87 0.37
N GLU A 90 -2.84 -0.84 -0.42
CA GLU A 90 -2.93 -0.95 -1.88
C GLU A 90 -1.59 -1.30 -2.53
N VAL A 91 -0.51 -0.60 -2.15
CA VAL A 91 0.85 -0.91 -2.62
C VAL A 91 1.32 -2.27 -2.10
N GLY A 92 0.90 -2.65 -0.89
CA GLY A 92 1.21 -3.94 -0.30
C GLY A 92 0.58 -5.13 -1.01
N VAL A 93 -0.62 -4.98 -1.60
CA VAL A 93 -1.20 -6.02 -2.48
C VAL A 93 -0.23 -6.34 -3.61
N PHE A 94 0.32 -5.30 -4.27
CA PHE A 94 1.28 -5.47 -5.35
C PHE A 94 2.53 -6.22 -4.89
N PHE A 95 3.18 -5.79 -3.81
CA PHE A 95 4.41 -6.45 -3.33
C PHE A 95 4.15 -7.87 -2.79
N THR A 96 2.99 -8.13 -2.21
CA THR A 96 2.63 -9.48 -1.77
C THR A 96 2.42 -10.41 -2.96
N GLY A 97 1.70 -9.96 -3.99
CA GLY A 97 1.52 -10.71 -5.23
C GLY A 97 2.85 -10.92 -5.98
N LEU A 98 3.70 -9.89 -6.02
CA LEU A 98 5.03 -9.97 -6.59
C LEU A 98 5.92 -10.98 -5.85
N ALA A 99 5.89 -10.98 -4.52
CA ALA A 99 6.63 -11.95 -3.71
C ALA A 99 6.18 -13.39 -4.00
N ILE A 100 4.86 -13.64 -4.12
CA ILE A 100 4.31 -14.95 -4.49
C ILE A 100 4.79 -15.36 -5.89
N ALA A 101 4.66 -14.47 -6.89
CA ALA A 101 5.06 -14.76 -8.26
C ALA A 101 6.56 -15.05 -8.39
N LEU A 102 7.41 -14.19 -7.81
CA LEU A 102 8.85 -14.39 -7.78
C LEU A 102 9.23 -15.65 -7.00
N GLY A 103 8.51 -15.95 -5.92
CA GLY A 103 8.70 -17.17 -5.12
C GLY A 103 8.39 -18.43 -5.93
N SER A 104 7.30 -18.45 -6.70
CA SER A 104 6.98 -19.54 -7.62
C SER A 104 8.03 -19.71 -8.72
N ILE A 105 8.51 -18.60 -9.30
CA ILE A 105 9.58 -18.61 -10.31
C ILE A 105 10.87 -19.19 -9.74
N TRP A 106 11.24 -18.83 -8.52
CA TRP A 106 12.43 -19.35 -7.85
C TRP A 106 12.26 -20.79 -7.36
N GLY A 107 11.05 -21.15 -6.92
CA GLY A 107 10.70 -22.49 -6.46
C GLY A 107 10.82 -23.56 -7.56
N LYS A 108 10.48 -23.23 -8.81
CA LYS A 108 10.52 -24.19 -9.92
C LYS A 108 11.91 -24.81 -10.16
N PRO A 109 13.00 -24.03 -10.34
CA PRO A 109 14.33 -24.59 -10.50
C PRO A 109 14.94 -25.11 -9.18
N THR A 110 14.55 -24.57 -8.02
CA THR A 110 15.14 -24.95 -6.73
C THR A 110 14.55 -26.25 -6.18
N TRP A 111 13.24 -26.46 -6.33
CA TRP A 111 12.50 -27.58 -5.73
C TRP A 111 11.66 -28.39 -6.74
N GLY A 112 11.72 -28.05 -8.03
CA GLY A 112 11.01 -28.77 -9.09
C GLY A 112 9.53 -28.41 -9.25
N VAL A 113 8.98 -27.53 -8.41
CA VAL A 113 7.55 -27.22 -8.32
C VAL A 113 7.29 -25.71 -8.24
N TRP A 114 6.22 -25.25 -8.90
CA TRP A 114 5.80 -23.83 -8.85
C TRP A 114 5.03 -23.49 -7.57
N TRP A 115 4.37 -24.48 -6.97
CA TRP A 115 3.53 -24.31 -5.80
C TRP A 115 3.48 -25.61 -5.01
N THR A 116 3.45 -25.49 -3.69
CA THR A 116 3.10 -26.57 -2.76
C THR A 116 2.23 -26.01 -1.64
N TRP A 117 1.55 -26.88 -0.92
CA TRP A 117 0.71 -26.50 0.22
C TRP A 117 1.51 -26.38 1.53
N ASP A 118 2.72 -25.85 1.46
CA ASP A 118 3.53 -25.62 2.66
C ASP A 118 3.04 -24.41 3.47
N ALA A 119 3.32 -24.41 4.77
CA ALA A 119 2.83 -23.39 5.70
C ALA A 119 3.22 -21.96 5.30
N ARG A 120 4.43 -21.71 4.79
CA ARG A 120 4.89 -20.38 4.35
C ARG A 120 4.09 -19.90 3.14
N LEU A 121 3.93 -20.76 2.13
CA LEU A 121 3.21 -20.42 0.91
C LEU A 121 1.75 -20.10 1.20
N VAL A 122 1.07 -20.98 1.93
CA VAL A 122 -0.35 -20.82 2.25
C VAL A 122 -0.59 -19.58 3.10
N THR A 123 0.22 -19.34 4.14
CA THR A 123 0.08 -18.15 4.98
C THR A 123 0.41 -16.86 4.22
N THR A 124 1.35 -16.89 3.27
CA THR A 124 1.65 -15.73 2.39
C THR A 124 0.53 -15.47 1.38
N ALA A 125 -0.10 -16.52 0.83
CA ALA A 125 -1.29 -16.35 0.00
C ALA A 125 -2.47 -15.79 0.81
N LEU A 126 -2.62 -16.21 2.07
CA LEU A 126 -3.61 -15.66 2.98
C LEU A 126 -3.37 -14.17 3.26
N LEU A 127 -2.12 -13.72 3.44
CA LEU A 127 -1.79 -12.28 3.46
C LEU A 127 -2.38 -11.61 2.21
N PHE A 128 -2.03 -12.08 1.00
CA PHE A 128 -2.50 -11.47 -0.25
C PHE A 128 -4.03 -11.27 -0.27
N PHE A 129 -4.80 -12.30 0.06
CA PHE A 129 -6.26 -12.22 0.11
C PHE A 129 -6.79 -11.32 1.24
N ILE A 130 -6.11 -11.23 2.38
CA ILE A 130 -6.49 -10.34 3.48
C ILE A 130 -6.39 -8.88 3.05
N TYR A 131 -5.35 -8.49 2.31
CA TYR A 131 -5.27 -7.14 1.76
C TYR A 131 -6.27 -6.87 0.63
N LEU A 132 -6.58 -7.86 -0.21
CA LEU A 132 -7.70 -7.74 -1.14
C LEU A 132 -9.03 -7.53 -0.38
N GLY A 133 -9.24 -8.26 0.71
CA GLY A 133 -10.38 -8.08 1.60
C GLY A 133 -10.43 -6.70 2.27
N TYR A 134 -9.28 -6.19 2.73
CA TYR A 134 -9.16 -4.82 3.25
C TYR A 134 -9.60 -3.78 2.21
N MET A 135 -9.14 -3.92 0.95
CA MET A 135 -9.52 -3.03 -0.15
C MET A 135 -11.00 -3.15 -0.51
N ALA A 136 -11.54 -4.37 -0.54
CA ALA A 136 -12.96 -4.62 -0.78
C ALA A 136 -13.83 -3.98 0.31
N LEU A 137 -13.46 -4.14 1.58
CA LEU A 137 -14.15 -3.52 2.73
C LEU A 137 -14.17 -1.99 2.62
N ARG A 138 -13.07 -1.39 2.18
CA ARG A 138 -13.00 0.05 1.92
C ARG A 138 -13.96 0.49 0.83
N ARG A 139 -13.94 -0.20 -0.31
CA ARG A 139 -14.81 0.14 -1.46
C ARG A 139 -16.29 -0.07 -1.15
N ALA A 140 -16.62 -1.09 -0.35
CA ALA A 140 -18.00 -1.39 0.04
C ALA A 140 -18.59 -0.42 1.08
N THR A 141 -17.77 0.40 1.75
CA THR A 141 -18.23 1.32 2.80
C THR A 141 -18.28 2.76 2.28
N ALA A 142 -19.49 3.25 2.02
CA ALA A 142 -19.71 4.60 1.49
C ALA A 142 -19.35 5.71 2.50
N ASP A 143 -19.84 5.61 3.73
CA ASP A 143 -19.57 6.61 4.78
C ASP A 143 -18.07 6.69 5.10
N PRO A 144 -17.42 7.87 4.93
CA PRO A 144 -15.97 8.00 5.07
C PRO A 144 -15.45 7.66 6.48
N LEU A 145 -16.17 8.03 7.52
CA LEU A 145 -15.76 7.79 8.91
C LEU A 145 -15.89 6.32 9.28
N LEU A 146 -16.98 5.68 8.87
CA LEU A 146 -17.22 4.25 9.05
C LEU A 146 -16.23 3.42 8.24
N ARG A 147 -15.91 3.84 7.01
CA ARG A 147 -14.88 3.24 6.16
C ARG A 147 -13.54 3.26 6.88
N ALA A 148 -13.09 4.42 7.32
CA ALA A 148 -11.83 4.56 8.03
C ALA A 148 -11.80 3.74 9.33
N ARG A 149 -12.90 3.69 10.09
CA ARG A 149 -13.01 2.89 11.31
C ARG A 149 -12.90 1.39 11.05
N ARG A 150 -13.72 0.86 10.13
CA ARG A 150 -13.75 -0.57 9.80
C ARG A 150 -12.42 -1.02 9.24
N SER A 151 -11.85 -0.23 8.34
CA SER A 151 -10.53 -0.51 7.78
C SER A 151 -9.42 -0.45 8.81
N ALA A 152 -9.41 0.55 9.70
CA ALA A 152 -8.37 0.62 10.71
C ALA A 152 -8.38 -0.61 11.63
N VAL A 153 -9.57 -1.06 12.08
CA VAL A 153 -9.69 -2.30 12.86
C VAL A 153 -9.21 -3.51 12.05
N PHE A 154 -9.63 -3.63 10.80
CA PHE A 154 -9.18 -4.72 9.92
C PHE A 154 -7.65 -4.70 9.73
N GLY A 155 -7.06 -3.53 9.48
CA GLY A 155 -5.62 -3.34 9.28
C GLY A 155 -4.80 -3.72 10.52
N VAL A 156 -5.34 -3.47 11.72
CA VAL A 156 -4.72 -3.93 12.97
C VAL A 156 -4.70 -5.46 13.05
N VAL A 157 -5.85 -6.10 12.79
CA VAL A 157 -5.96 -7.57 12.83
C VAL A 157 -5.12 -8.24 11.73
N ALA A 158 -5.10 -7.66 10.53
CA ALA A 158 -4.34 -8.18 9.40
C ALA A 158 -2.83 -8.33 9.70
N PHE A 159 -2.27 -7.46 10.54
CA PHE A 159 -0.85 -7.53 10.91
C PHE A 159 -0.47 -8.81 11.64
N ALA A 160 -1.41 -9.47 12.34
CA ALA A 160 -1.16 -10.73 13.03
C ALA A 160 -0.71 -11.86 12.09
N GLN A 161 -0.99 -11.73 10.79
CA GLN A 161 -0.50 -12.67 9.78
C GLN A 161 1.00 -12.53 9.49
N VAL A 162 1.59 -11.35 9.68
CA VAL A 162 3.03 -11.15 9.44
C VAL A 162 3.89 -12.05 10.34
N PRO A 163 3.72 -12.07 11.68
CA PRO A 163 4.47 -13.00 12.51
C PRO A 163 4.11 -14.46 12.22
N LEU A 164 2.84 -14.77 11.90
CA LEU A 164 2.44 -16.13 11.50
C LEU A 164 3.22 -16.61 10.28
N VAL A 165 3.32 -15.78 9.24
CA VAL A 165 4.14 -16.08 8.06
C VAL A 165 5.60 -16.15 8.46
N HIS A 166 6.14 -15.13 9.16
CA HIS A 166 7.56 -15.05 9.51
C HIS A 166 8.06 -16.30 10.25
N PHE A 167 7.32 -16.76 11.26
CA PHE A 167 7.69 -17.91 12.08
C PHE A 167 7.23 -19.25 11.51
N SER A 168 6.50 -19.27 10.38
CA SER A 168 6.00 -20.52 9.79
C SER A 168 7.11 -21.53 9.46
N VAL A 169 8.33 -21.04 9.14
CA VAL A 169 9.51 -21.90 8.89
C VAL A 169 10.10 -22.53 10.14
N LEU A 170 9.81 -21.98 11.32
CA LEU A 170 10.26 -22.53 12.59
C LEU A 170 9.21 -23.45 13.20
N TRP A 171 7.92 -23.11 13.03
CA TRP A 171 6.82 -23.85 13.64
C TRP A 171 6.42 -25.10 12.87
N TRP A 172 6.59 -25.11 11.54
CA TRP A 172 6.26 -26.27 10.72
C TRP A 172 7.43 -26.71 9.86
N ARG A 173 7.44 -28.01 9.56
CA ARG A 173 8.30 -28.57 8.51
C ARG A 173 7.84 -28.01 7.17
N THR A 174 8.66 -27.17 6.56
CA THR A 174 8.42 -26.55 5.25
C THR A 174 9.58 -26.83 4.31
N LEU A 175 9.33 -26.70 3.00
CA LEU A 175 10.37 -26.65 1.98
C LEU A 175 11.26 -25.41 2.12
N HIS A 176 10.79 -24.39 2.82
CA HIS A 176 11.51 -23.13 3.01
C HIS A 176 12.60 -23.30 4.06
N GLN A 177 13.82 -22.94 3.68
CA GLN A 177 14.95 -22.90 4.59
C GLN A 177 14.72 -21.90 5.76
N PRO A 178 15.27 -22.19 6.95
CA PRO A 178 15.32 -21.24 8.06
C PRO A 178 16.06 -19.95 7.66
N PRO A 179 15.86 -18.83 8.40
CA PRO A 179 16.45 -17.55 8.03
C PRO A 179 17.99 -17.58 8.07
N SER A 180 18.63 -17.09 7.01
CA SER A 180 20.10 -16.96 6.93
C SER A 180 20.62 -15.62 7.49
N VAL A 181 19.79 -14.57 7.47
CA VAL A 181 20.18 -13.21 7.89
C VAL A 181 19.76 -12.94 9.33
N LEU A 182 18.46 -13.01 9.62
CA LEU A 182 17.91 -12.78 10.96
C LEU A 182 17.88 -14.08 11.75
N ARG A 183 19.03 -14.47 12.30
CA ARG A 183 19.22 -15.70 13.09
C ARG A 183 20.06 -15.44 14.34
N PRO A 184 20.01 -16.31 15.36
CA PRO A 184 20.99 -16.29 16.44
C PRO A 184 22.41 -16.50 15.89
N GLY A 185 23.34 -15.62 16.26
CA GLY A 185 24.73 -15.62 15.79
C GLY A 185 24.95 -14.74 14.55
N ALA A 186 26.09 -14.95 13.88
CA ALA A 186 26.42 -14.22 12.65
C ALA A 186 25.52 -14.66 11.47
N PRO A 187 25.27 -13.77 10.49
CA PRO A 187 24.58 -14.14 9.25
C PRO A 187 25.27 -15.32 8.57
N ALA A 188 24.49 -16.32 8.15
CA ALA A 188 24.97 -17.49 7.42
C ALA A 188 24.85 -17.25 5.91
N ILE A 189 25.50 -16.19 5.43
CA ILE A 189 25.52 -15.75 4.04
C ILE A 189 26.84 -15.03 3.78
N ASP A 190 27.39 -15.20 2.57
CA ASP A 190 28.59 -14.49 2.14
C ASP A 190 28.40 -12.97 2.23
N GLU A 191 29.46 -12.26 2.61
CA GLU A 191 29.40 -10.81 2.85
C GLU A 191 29.03 -10.01 1.60
N ALA A 192 29.52 -10.41 0.42
CA ALA A 192 29.19 -9.74 -0.84
C ALA A 192 27.74 -10.00 -1.24
N MET A 193 27.23 -11.22 -1.02
CA MET A 193 25.82 -11.55 -1.22
C MET A 193 24.90 -10.80 -0.25
N LEU A 194 25.31 -10.68 1.02
CA LEU A 194 24.58 -9.91 2.03
C LEU A 194 24.54 -8.42 1.66
N ALA A 195 25.65 -7.84 1.22
CA ALA A 195 25.70 -6.46 0.76
C ALA A 195 24.74 -6.22 -0.41
N ALA A 196 24.76 -7.09 -1.43
CA ALA A 196 23.84 -7.02 -2.56
C ALA A 196 22.36 -7.11 -2.11
N LEU A 197 22.06 -8.01 -1.17
CA LEU A 197 20.72 -8.15 -0.60
C LEU A 197 20.27 -6.89 0.15
N VAL A 198 21.12 -6.31 0.99
CA VAL A 198 20.79 -5.08 1.74
C VAL A 198 20.55 -3.90 0.80
N ILE A 199 21.39 -3.73 -0.23
CA ILE A 199 21.20 -2.66 -1.23
C ILE A 199 19.85 -2.83 -1.94
N SER A 200 19.49 -4.06 -2.33
CA SER A 200 18.20 -4.34 -2.96
C SER A 200 17.01 -4.13 -2.00
N VAL A 201 17.14 -4.48 -0.72
CA VAL A 201 16.12 -4.16 0.31
C VAL A 201 15.92 -2.65 0.44
N VAL A 202 16.99 -1.86 0.45
CA VAL A 202 16.92 -0.39 0.47
C VAL A 202 16.23 0.13 -0.79
N ALA A 203 16.60 -0.38 -1.98
CA ALA A 203 16.01 0.02 -3.24
C ALA A 203 14.49 -0.22 -3.27
N PHE A 204 14.04 -1.42 -2.88
CA PHE A 204 12.61 -1.75 -2.80
C PHE A 204 11.88 -0.93 -1.74
N THR A 205 12.51 -0.65 -0.59
CA THR A 205 11.93 0.20 0.46
C THR A 205 11.73 1.64 -0.02
N LEU A 206 12.70 2.18 -0.77
CA LEU A 206 12.59 3.52 -1.39
C LEU A 206 11.50 3.55 -2.47
N LEU A 207 11.43 2.53 -3.32
CA LEU A 207 10.36 2.37 -4.31
C LEU A 207 8.99 2.30 -3.64
N TYR A 208 8.84 1.49 -2.60
CA TYR A 208 7.62 1.41 -1.80
C TYR A 208 7.23 2.76 -1.20
N THR A 209 8.19 3.46 -0.59
CA THR A 209 7.96 4.78 0.00
C THR A 209 7.49 5.79 -1.06
N LEU A 210 8.08 5.74 -2.25
CA LEU A 210 7.69 6.56 -3.40
C LEU A 210 6.24 6.26 -3.82
N LEU A 211 5.89 4.98 -3.99
CA LEU A 211 4.55 4.55 -4.40
C LEU A 211 3.48 4.90 -3.36
N VAL A 212 3.74 4.65 -2.08
CA VAL A 212 2.81 4.99 -0.99
C VAL A 212 2.60 6.49 -0.88
N ARG A 213 3.69 7.28 -0.97
CA ARG A 213 3.58 8.74 -0.95
C ARG A 213 2.77 9.27 -2.13
N ALA A 214 3.00 8.72 -3.33
CA ALA A 214 2.26 9.11 -4.52
C ALA A 214 0.77 8.78 -4.38
N ARG A 215 0.44 7.57 -3.93
CA ARG A 215 -0.94 7.12 -3.76
C ARG A 215 -1.69 7.89 -2.68
N ALA A 216 -1.06 8.14 -1.53
CA ALA A 216 -1.65 8.92 -0.45
C ALA A 216 -1.89 10.38 -0.84
N ARG A 217 -1.00 10.96 -1.68
CA ARG A 217 -1.17 12.31 -2.23
C ARG A 217 -2.28 12.37 -3.27
N LEU A 218 -2.36 11.38 -4.15
CA LEU A 218 -3.46 11.26 -5.10
C LEU A 218 -4.79 11.23 -4.35
N GLN A 219 -4.92 10.39 -3.33
CA GLN A 219 -6.13 10.33 -2.51
C GLN A 219 -6.43 11.66 -1.81
N ALA A 220 -5.42 12.36 -1.29
CA ALA A 220 -5.63 13.67 -0.67
C ALA A 220 -6.16 14.72 -1.67
N THR A 221 -5.76 14.63 -2.94
CA THR A 221 -6.27 15.49 -4.00
C THR A 221 -7.70 15.11 -4.39
N GLU A 222 -7.99 13.81 -4.53
CA GLU A 222 -9.35 13.28 -4.76
C GLU A 222 -10.30 13.80 -3.66
N ASP A 223 -9.94 13.64 -2.39
CA ASP A 223 -10.74 14.14 -1.25
C ASP A 223 -10.97 15.67 -1.31
N ALA A 224 -9.98 16.44 -1.79
CA ALA A 224 -10.08 17.90 -1.89
C ALA A 224 -10.95 18.35 -3.07
N LEU A 225 -10.95 17.60 -4.17
CA LEU A 225 -11.82 17.81 -5.31
C LEU A 225 -13.27 17.54 -4.94
N ASP A 226 -13.55 16.40 -4.29
CA ASP A 226 -14.90 16.05 -3.84
C ASP A 226 -15.47 17.13 -2.91
N ALA A 227 -14.67 17.61 -1.94
CA ALA A 227 -15.08 18.68 -1.04
C ALA A 227 -15.33 20.02 -1.76
N ALA A 228 -14.56 20.34 -2.81
CA ALA A 228 -14.76 21.53 -3.61
C ALA A 228 -16.03 21.44 -4.49
N GLU A 229 -16.33 20.26 -5.02
CA GLU A 229 -17.55 19.99 -5.78
C GLU A 229 -18.80 20.07 -4.91
N GLU A 230 -18.74 19.57 -3.67
CA GLU A 230 -19.81 19.71 -2.68
C GLU A 230 -20.06 21.16 -2.26
N ALA A 231 -18.99 21.95 -2.13
CA ALA A 231 -19.07 23.37 -1.79
C ALA A 231 -19.54 24.26 -2.95
N ARG A 232 -19.54 23.75 -4.19
CA ARG A 232 -19.94 24.52 -5.38
C ARG A 232 -21.43 24.86 -5.29
N PRO A 233 -21.84 26.15 -5.42
CA PRO A 233 -23.24 26.53 -5.39
C PRO A 233 -24.00 25.80 -6.50
N ARG A 234 -24.93 24.92 -6.12
CA ARG A 234 -25.89 24.33 -7.05
C ARG A 234 -27.12 25.24 -7.13
N PRO A 235 -27.72 25.45 -8.31
CA PRO A 235 -29.01 26.10 -8.39
C PRO A 235 -29.97 25.34 -7.49
N VAL A 236 -30.46 25.98 -6.42
CA VAL A 236 -31.50 25.39 -5.57
C VAL A 236 -32.75 25.21 -6.44
N ALA A 237 -33.41 24.06 -6.32
CA ALA A 237 -34.71 23.86 -6.94
C ALA A 237 -35.64 25.00 -6.49
N GLY A 238 -36.09 25.83 -7.44
CA GLY A 238 -36.86 27.04 -7.15
C GLY A 238 -36.12 28.37 -7.37
N ALA A 239 -34.80 28.37 -7.63
CA ALA A 239 -34.05 29.61 -7.96
C ALA A 239 -34.55 30.31 -9.24
N ALA A 240 -35.20 29.56 -10.12
CA ALA A 240 -35.85 30.08 -11.34
C ALA A 240 -37.34 30.41 -11.15
N VAL A 241 -37.91 30.15 -9.96
CA VAL A 241 -39.33 30.37 -9.68
C VAL A 241 -39.49 31.72 -9.01
N THR A 242 -39.89 32.71 -9.78
CA THR A 242 -40.31 34.02 -9.26
C THR A 242 -41.65 33.85 -8.54
N ALA A 243 -41.74 34.23 -7.27
CA ALA A 243 -43.00 34.19 -6.54
C ALA A 243 -44.04 35.09 -7.24
N PRO A 244 -45.28 34.60 -7.48
CA PRO A 244 -46.32 35.42 -8.09
C PRO A 244 -46.60 36.64 -7.20
N ARG A 245 -46.62 37.83 -7.80
CA ARG A 245 -46.90 39.08 -7.12
C ARG A 245 -48.33 39.02 -6.59
N ARG A 246 -48.51 39.02 -5.26
CA ARG A 246 -49.85 39.15 -4.67
C ARG A 246 -50.37 40.54 -5.02
N GLU A 247 -51.37 40.62 -5.91
CA GLU A 247 -52.18 41.82 -6.03
C GLU A 247 -52.90 42.01 -4.70
N SER A 248 -52.57 43.06 -3.96
CA SER A 248 -53.38 43.54 -2.85
C SER A 248 -54.70 44.00 -3.46
N ARG A 249 -55.72 43.13 -3.44
CA ARG A 249 -57.10 43.59 -3.56
C ARG A 249 -57.35 44.47 -2.37
N ASP A 250 -57.33 45.78 -2.60
CA ASP A 250 -57.92 46.76 -1.71
C ASP A 250 -59.40 46.39 -1.60
N ILE A 251 -59.74 45.69 -0.52
CA ILE A 251 -61.13 45.42 -0.17
C ILE A 251 -61.63 46.74 0.40
N GLY A 252 -62.04 47.64 -0.49
CA GLY A 252 -62.61 48.92 -0.15
C GLY A 252 -63.70 48.72 0.90
N GLY A 253 -63.46 49.27 2.09
CA GLY A 253 -64.43 49.32 3.17
C GLY A 253 -65.63 50.17 2.75
N GLY A 254 -66.64 49.51 2.19
CA GLY A 254 -67.99 50.04 2.09
C GLY A 254 -68.68 49.83 3.43
N ASN A 255 -68.65 50.83 4.29
CA ASN A 255 -69.51 50.92 5.47
C ASN A 255 -70.82 51.62 5.08
N VAL A 256 -71.93 50.96 5.44
CA VAL A 256 -73.25 51.47 5.87
C VAL A 256 -73.91 52.57 5.03
#